data_AF-A0A2X4UT97-F1
#
_entry.id   AF-A0A2X4UT97-F1
#
_cell.length_a   1.000
_cell.length_b   1.000
_cell.length_c   1.000
_cell.angle_alpha   90.00
_cell.angle_beta   90.00
_cell.angle_gamma   90.00
#
_symmetry.space_group_name_H-M   'P 1'
#
loop_
_entity.id
_entity.type
_entity.pdbx_description
1 polymer ?
#
loop_
_entity_poly.entity_id
_entity_poly.type
_entity_poly.pdbx_seq_one_letter_code
_entity_poly.pdbx_strand_id
1 'polypeptide(L)'
;MRLARLQDEYIVRMRIGFEQTYGAELGWQKYAEYLHHGLFAIRRRLGMERFQLLTQRLEWALQFQYAGGNSDAHQEWLVPLLQHYYDPMYHYQLEKKSRRIIFRGNYAEVREFLMTYSQNNGE
;
A
#
# COMPACT_ATOMS: atom_id res chain seq x y z
N MET A 1 -5.97 5.04 9.91
CA MET A 1 -4.82 5.53 9.13
C MET A 1 -4.61 4.65 7.89
N ARG A 2 -4.19 5.21 6.74
CA ARG A 2 -4.04 4.49 5.44
C ARG A 2 -3.14 3.24 5.53
N LEU A 3 -2.04 3.33 6.27
CA LEU A 3 -1.07 2.24 6.44
C LEU A 3 -1.69 1.00 7.12
N ALA A 4 -2.43 1.20 8.21
CA ALA A 4 -3.07 0.09 8.94
C ALA A 4 -4.07 -0.68 8.07
N ARG A 5 -4.81 0.02 7.20
CA ARG A 5 -5.72 -0.63 6.24
C ARG A 5 -4.95 -1.44 5.19
N LEU A 6 -3.87 -0.88 4.64
CA LEU A 6 -3.03 -1.59 3.68
C LEU A 6 -2.37 -2.83 4.30
N GLN A 7 -1.93 -2.74 5.55
CA GLN A 7 -1.38 -3.88 6.29
C GLN A 7 -2.46 -4.96 6.51
N ASP A 8 -3.67 -4.58 6.92
CA ASP A 8 -4.78 -5.54 7.06
C ASP A 8 -5.13 -6.24 5.74
N GLU A 9 -5.32 -5.47 4.66
CA GLU A 9 -5.72 -6.01 3.35
C GLU A 9 -4.63 -6.89 2.73
N TYR A 10 -3.39 -6.40 2.70
CA TYR A 10 -2.32 -7.02 1.90
C TYR A 10 -1.41 -7.97 2.69
N ILE A 11 -1.40 -7.92 4.02
CA ILE A 11 -0.58 -8.80 4.86
C ILE A 11 -1.47 -9.81 5.58
N VAL A 12 -2.50 -9.34 6.30
CA VAL A 12 -3.32 -10.23 7.15
C VAL A 12 -4.34 -11.01 6.32
N ARG A 13 -5.25 -10.32 5.61
CA ARG A 13 -6.32 -10.96 4.84
C ARG A 13 -5.78 -11.79 3.69
N MET A 14 -4.74 -11.30 3.02
CA MET A 14 -4.12 -12.02 1.92
C MET A 14 -3.50 -13.34 2.39
N ARG A 15 -2.76 -13.34 3.51
CA ARG A 15 -2.23 -14.58 4.09
C ARG A 15 -3.36 -15.57 4.37
N ILE A 16 -4.43 -15.12 5.04
CA ILE A 16 -5.61 -15.96 5.32
C ILE A 16 -6.20 -16.54 4.04
N GLY A 17 -6.33 -15.74 2.98
CA GLY A 17 -6.85 -16.19 1.68
C GLY A 17 -5.99 -17.28 1.04
N PHE A 18 -4.66 -17.13 1.07
CA PHE A 18 -3.74 -18.17 0.58
C PHE A 18 -3.81 -19.44 1.45
N GLU A 19 -3.82 -19.32 2.77
CA GLU A 19 -3.93 -20.45 3.70
C GLU A 19 -5.26 -21.21 3.54
N GLN A 20 -6.37 -20.49 3.34
CA GLN A 20 -7.68 -21.09 3.09
C GLN A 20 -7.74 -21.83 1.76
N THR A 21 -7.05 -21.33 0.73
CA THR A 21 -7.10 -21.89 -0.62
C THR A 21 -6.16 -23.10 -0.77
N TYR A 22 -4.95 -23.03 -0.20
CA TYR A 22 -3.88 -24.00 -0.46
C TYR A 22 -3.48 -24.82 0.77
N GLY A 23 -4.10 -24.58 1.94
CA GLY A 23 -3.68 -25.12 3.22
C GLY A 23 -2.58 -24.27 3.87
N ALA A 24 -2.30 -24.51 5.15
CA ALA A 24 -1.42 -23.64 5.95
C ALA A 24 0.00 -23.52 5.37
N GLU A 25 0.68 -24.65 5.15
CA GLU A 25 2.09 -24.65 4.74
C GLU A 25 2.30 -24.17 3.29
N LEU A 26 1.55 -24.73 2.34
CA LEU A 26 1.63 -24.31 0.94
C LEU A 26 1.07 -22.90 0.74
N GLY A 27 0.02 -22.53 1.47
CA GLY A 27 -0.54 -21.18 1.48
C GLY A 27 0.48 -20.15 1.95
N TRP A 28 1.20 -20.44 3.04
CA TRP A 28 2.29 -19.58 3.51
C TRP A 28 3.38 -19.38 2.45
N GLN A 29 3.85 -20.46 1.82
CA GLN A 29 4.85 -20.38 0.76
C GLN A 29 4.36 -19.53 -0.43
N LYS A 30 3.12 -19.74 -0.89
CA LYS A 30 2.52 -18.97 -1.98
C LYS A 30 2.31 -17.51 -1.64
N TYR A 31 1.95 -17.20 -0.40
CA TYR A 31 1.84 -15.84 0.12
C TYR A 31 3.21 -15.13 0.13
N ALA A 32 4.26 -15.80 0.64
CA ALA A 32 5.61 -15.26 0.63
C ALA A 32 6.10 -15.00 -0.82
N GLU A 33 5.94 -15.98 -1.71
CA GLU A 33 6.26 -15.85 -3.14
C GLU A 33 5.53 -14.66 -3.78
N TYR A 34 4.24 -14.50 -3.47
CA TYR A 34 3.43 -13.40 -3.99
C TYR A 34 4.01 -12.03 -3.59
N LEU A 35 4.40 -11.84 -2.33
CA LEU A 35 5.00 -10.58 -1.86
C LEU A 35 6.36 -10.31 -2.53
N HIS A 36 7.21 -11.34 -2.64
CA HIS A 36 8.49 -11.23 -3.34
C HIS A 36 8.31 -10.87 -4.82
N HIS A 37 7.36 -11.51 -5.52
CA HIS A 37 7.05 -11.18 -6.91
C HIS A 37 6.55 -9.76 -7.07
N GLY A 38 5.68 -9.29 -6.17
CA GLY A 38 5.20 -7.90 -6.17
C GLY A 38 6.34 -6.90 -6.05
N LEU A 39 7.28 -7.12 -5.12
CA LEU A 39 8.45 -6.27 -4.93
C LEU A 39 9.41 -6.32 -6.13
N PHE A 40 9.62 -7.50 -6.71
CA PHE A 40 10.48 -7.69 -7.88
C PHE A 40 9.94 -7.01 -9.14
N ALA A 41 8.61 -7.00 -9.32
CA ALA A 41 7.95 -6.37 -10.47
C ALA A 41 8.23 -4.86 -10.54
N ILE A 42 8.45 -4.21 -9.40
CA ILE A 42 8.72 -2.77 -9.31
C ILE A 42 10.20 -2.42 -9.17
N ARG A 43 11.12 -3.40 -9.20
CA ARG A 43 12.57 -3.21 -8.96
C ARG A 43 13.20 -2.14 -9.84
N ARG A 44 12.80 -2.05 -11.11
CA ARG A 44 13.37 -1.10 -12.09
C ARG A 44 13.15 0.35 -11.69
N ARG A 45 12.03 0.63 -11.02
CA ARG A 45 11.68 1.97 -10.52
C ARG A 45 12.26 2.24 -9.13
N LEU A 46 12.41 1.20 -8.31
CA LEU A 46 13.04 1.32 -6.99
C LEU A 46 14.55 1.59 -7.08
N GLY A 47 15.21 1.03 -8.09
CA GLY A 47 16.67 0.93 -8.13
C GLY A 47 17.17 -0.27 -7.33
N MET A 48 18.38 -0.75 -7.66
CA MET A 48 18.91 -2.03 -7.17
C MET A 48 19.16 -2.01 -5.65
N GLU A 49 19.79 -0.95 -5.14
CA GLU A 49 20.09 -0.77 -3.72
C GLU A 49 18.82 -0.80 -2.85
N ARG A 50 17.82 0.01 -3.22
CA ARG A 50 16.56 0.08 -2.49
C ARG A 50 15.78 -1.22 -2.59
N PHE A 51 15.76 -1.86 -3.75
CA PHE A 51 15.14 -3.17 -3.91
C PHE A 51 15.78 -4.21 -2.98
N GLN A 52 17.11 -4.26 -2.87
CA GLN A 52 17.82 -5.17 -1.96
C GLN A 52 17.46 -4.90 -0.50
N LEU A 53 17.46 -3.63 -0.09
CA LEU A 53 17.09 -3.24 1.27
C LEU A 53 15.66 -3.66 1.62
N LEU A 54 14.69 -3.35 0.74
CA LEU A 54 13.29 -3.72 0.97
C LEU A 54 13.07 -5.23 0.96
N THR A 55 13.83 -5.97 0.14
CA THR A 55 13.75 -7.44 0.11
C THR A 55 14.23 -8.04 1.42
N GLN A 56 15.37 -7.59 1.96
CA GLN A 56 15.85 -8.07 3.27
C GLN A 56 14.84 -7.78 4.40
N ARG A 57 14.21 -6.60 4.39
CA ARG A 57 13.19 -6.24 5.38
C ARG A 57 11.91 -7.08 5.24
N LEU A 58 11.51 -7.40 4.01
CA LEU A 58 10.42 -8.33 3.74
C LEU A 58 10.72 -9.73 4.27
N GLU A 59 11.91 -10.27 4.00
CA GLU A 59 12.33 -11.61 4.45
C GLU A 59 12.33 -11.70 5.97
N TRP A 60 12.89 -10.70 6.65
CA TRP A 60 12.88 -10.64 8.11
C TRP A 60 11.45 -10.57 8.67
N ALA A 61 10.57 -9.76 8.07
CA ALA A 61 9.18 -9.65 8.49
C ALA A 61 8.41 -10.96 8.31
N LEU A 62 8.63 -11.67 7.19
CA LEU A 62 8.05 -12.99 6.94
C LEU A 62 8.52 -14.01 7.98
N GLN A 63 9.82 -14.07 8.28
CA GLN A 63 10.35 -14.98 9.30
C GLN A 63 9.76 -14.69 10.68
N PHE A 64 9.68 -13.42 11.07
CA PHE A 64 9.08 -13.01 12.34
C PHE A 64 7.60 -13.40 12.42
N GLN A 65 6.84 -13.12 11.37
CA GLN A 65 5.42 -13.48 11.30
C GLN A 65 5.22 -15.02 11.34
N TYR A 66 6.07 -15.78 10.65
CA TYR A 66 6.00 -17.25 10.66
C TYR A 66 6.30 -17.84 12.04
N ALA A 67 7.24 -17.25 12.79
CA ALA A 67 7.62 -17.69 14.13
C ALA A 67 6.58 -17.37 15.22
N GLY A 68 5.38 -16.88 14.84
CA GLY A 68 4.32 -16.48 15.77
C GLY A 68 4.35 -15.01 16.16
N GLY A 69 5.21 -14.21 15.53
CA GLY A 69 5.18 -12.76 15.62
C GLY A 69 3.95 -12.15 14.96
N ASN A 70 3.64 -10.91 15.31
CA ASN A 70 2.55 -10.17 14.68
C ASN A 70 2.95 -9.65 13.29
N SER A 71 2.01 -9.05 12.57
CA SER A 71 2.26 -8.49 11.23
C SER A 71 2.96 -7.12 11.24
N ASP A 72 3.34 -6.56 12.39
CA ASP A 72 3.85 -5.19 12.48
C ASP A 72 5.24 -5.03 11.88
N ALA A 73 6.03 -6.10 11.89
CA ALA A 73 7.32 -6.16 11.21
C ALA A 73 7.23 -5.82 9.71
N HIS A 74 6.06 -6.02 9.07
CA HIS A 74 5.87 -5.64 7.66
C HIS A 74 5.88 -4.13 7.43
N GLN A 75 5.70 -3.31 8.46
CA GLN A 75 5.80 -1.85 8.33
C GLN A 75 7.20 -1.40 7.90
N GLU A 76 8.24 -2.16 8.29
CA GLU A 76 9.66 -1.87 7.99
C GLU A 76 9.98 -1.82 6.49
N TRP A 77 9.21 -2.51 5.65
CA TRP A 77 9.36 -2.45 4.20
C TRP A 77 8.16 -1.76 3.52
N LEU A 78 6.96 -1.82 4.08
CA LEU A 78 5.77 -1.16 3.53
C LEU A 78 5.87 0.36 3.58
N VAL A 79 6.32 0.94 4.70
CA VAL A 79 6.46 2.40 4.84
C VAL A 79 7.43 2.98 3.82
N PRO A 80 8.69 2.52 3.72
CA PRO A 80 9.61 3.04 2.72
C PRO A 80 9.16 2.72 1.29
N LEU A 81 8.51 1.58 1.05
CA LEU A 81 7.92 1.29 -0.26
C LEU A 81 6.87 2.34 -0.65
N LEU A 82 5.95 2.67 0.26
CA LEU A 82 4.92 3.69 0.01
C LEU A 82 5.55 5.05 -0.26
N GLN A 83 6.47 5.49 0.60
CA GLN A 83 7.10 6.81 0.49
C GLN A 83 7.93 6.99 -0.78
N HIS A 84 8.61 5.93 -1.25
CA HIS A 84 9.57 6.05 -2.34
C HIS A 84 9.05 5.61 -3.70
N TYR A 85 7.98 4.81 -3.73
CA TYR A 85 7.40 4.31 -4.98
C TYR A 85 5.99 4.83 -5.23
N TYR A 86 5.08 4.64 -4.26
CA TYR A 86 3.67 4.95 -4.47
C TYR A 86 3.36 6.43 -4.28
N ASP A 87 3.85 7.07 -3.23
CA ASP A 87 3.54 8.47 -2.93
C ASP A 87 4.01 9.44 -4.03
N PRO A 88 5.24 9.34 -4.58
CA PRO A 88 5.66 10.18 -5.71
C PRO A 88 4.79 9.97 -6.96
N MET A 89 4.35 8.73 -7.21
CA MET A 89 3.43 8.42 -8.30
C MET A 89 2.04 9.04 -8.06
N TYR A 90 1.52 8.97 -6.84
CA TYR A 90 0.24 9.59 -6.47
C TYR A 90 0.32 11.11 -6.56
N HIS A 91 1.40 11.73 -6.06
CA HIS A 91 1.65 13.16 -6.20
C HIS A 91 1.70 13.60 -7.66
N TYR A 92 2.46 12.90 -8.50
CA TYR A 92 2.54 13.20 -9.94
C TYR A 92 1.19 13.05 -10.66
N GLN A 93 0.41 12.01 -10.33
CA GLN A 93 -0.93 11.82 -10.91
C GLN A 93 -1.92 12.90 -10.46
N LEU A 94 -1.83 13.36 -9.21
CA LEU A 94 -2.62 14.49 -8.71
C LEU A 94 -2.21 15.80 -9.38
N GLU A 95 -0.92 16.05 -9.56
CA GLU A 95 -0.41 17.24 -10.27
C GLU A 95 -0.85 17.27 -11.72
N LYS A 96 -0.85 16.13 -12.43
CA LYS A 96 -1.39 16.03 -13.79
C LYS A 96 -2.90 16.26 -13.90
N LYS A 97 -3.66 15.97 -12.83
CA LYS A 97 -5.10 16.19 -12.75
C LYS A 97 -5.48 17.53 -12.09
N SER A 98 -4.49 18.29 -11.60
CA SER A 98 -4.70 19.56 -10.88
C SER A 98 -5.56 20.55 -11.66
N ARG A 99 -5.44 20.58 -13.00
CA ARG A 99 -6.28 21.41 -13.89
C ARG A 99 -7.78 21.09 -13.83
N ARG A 100 -8.20 19.94 -13.27
CA ARG A 100 -9.60 19.54 -13.08
C ARG A 100 -10.05 19.64 -11.62
N ILE A 101 -9.15 19.98 -10.70
CA ILE A 101 -9.47 20.16 -9.28
C ILE A 101 -10.02 21.58 -9.12
N ILE A 102 -11.35 21.71 -9.09
CA ILE A 102 -12.04 22.98 -8.91
C ILE A 102 -12.00 23.50 -7.47
N PHE A 103 -11.67 22.64 -6.50
CA PHE A 103 -11.52 23.00 -5.09
C PHE A 103 -10.67 21.98 -4.33
N ARG A 104 -9.85 22.46 -3.38
CA ARG A 104 -9.03 21.61 -2.49
C ARG A 104 -9.06 22.21 -1.08
N GLY A 105 -9.43 21.38 -0.10
CA GLY A 105 -9.43 21.72 1.32
C GLY A 105 -9.48 20.47 2.19
N ASN A 106 -9.55 20.63 3.50
CA ASN A 106 -9.86 19.57 4.44
C ASN A 106 -11.31 19.08 4.27
N TYR A 107 -11.70 18.02 5.00
CA TYR A 107 -13.01 17.41 4.83
C TYR A 107 -14.19 18.40 5.04
N ALA A 108 -14.10 19.28 6.04
CA ALA A 108 -15.15 20.26 6.31
C ALA A 108 -15.25 21.30 5.18
N GLU A 109 -14.11 21.80 4.71
CA GLU A 109 -14.02 22.77 3.61
C GLU A 109 -14.54 22.17 2.29
N VAL A 110 -14.21 20.91 2.00
CA VAL A 110 -14.70 20.21 0.79
C VAL A 110 -16.22 19.98 0.88
N ARG A 111 -16.74 19.61 2.05
CA ARG A 111 -18.17 19.44 2.27
C ARG A 111 -18.93 20.75 2.04
N GLU A 112 -18.41 21.85 2.59
CA GLU A 112 -19.00 23.18 2.41
C GLU A 112 -18.98 23.61 0.94
N PHE A 113 -17.84 23.46 0.26
CA PHE A 113 -17.73 23.73 -1.16
C PHE A 113 -18.75 22.94 -2.00
N LEU A 114 -18.94 21.64 -1.72
CA LEU A 114 -19.91 20.81 -2.45
C LEU A 114 -21.36 21.26 -2.23
N MET A 115 -21.72 21.68 -1.01
CA MET A 115 -23.06 22.21 -0.71
C MET A 115 -23.33 23.50 -1.49
N THR A 116 -22.36 24.42 -1.51
CA THR A 116 -22.47 25.69 -2.22
C THR A 116 -22.42 25.52 -3.74
N TYR A 117 -21.55 24.64 -4.24
CA TYR A 117 -21.40 24.38 -5.68
C TYR A 117 -22.65 23.72 -6.28
N SER A 118 -23.31 22.80 -5.54
CA SER A 118 -24.57 22.17 -5.96
C SER A 118 -25.74 23.15 -6.01
N GLN A 119 -25.74 24.20 -5.18
CA GLN A 119 -26.78 25.23 -5.18
C GLN A 119 -26.62 26.22 -6.34
N ASN A 120 -25.37 26.48 -6.77
CA ASN A 120 -25.07 27.49 -7.79
C ASN A 120 -25.01 26.97 -9.24
N ASN A 121 -24.95 25.64 -9.45
CA ASN A 121 -24.86 25.02 -10.79
C ASN A 121 -26.09 24.14 -11.13
N GLY A 122 -27.20 24.39 -10.43
CA GLY A 122 -28.47 23.66 -10.55
C GLY A 122 -29.58 24.40 -11.28
N GLU A 123 -29.25 25.38 -12.14
CA GLU A 123 -30.14 25.98 -13.15
C GLU A 123 -29.53 25.83 -14.56
#